data_AF-A0A2W5P854-F1
#
_entry.id   AF-A0A2W5P854-F1
#
_cell.length_a   1.000
_cell.length_b   1.000
_cell.length_c   1.000
_cell.angle_alpha   90.00
_cell.angle_beta   90.00
_cell.angle_gamma   90.00
#
_symmetry.space_group_name_H-M   'P 1'
#
loop_
_entity.id
_entity.type
_entity.pdbx_description
1 polymer ?
#
loop_
_entity_poly.entity_id
_entity_poly.type
_entity_poly.pdbx_seq_one_letter_code
_entity_poly.pdbx_strand_id
1 'polypeptide(L)' 'MLSTLPVQSAIMFAVAAVFTLAGAWLLWQLRRPLSDGRVYAYRMVGVMALSGGIVLAMSAAAMWQWSMET' A
#
# COMPACT_ATOMS: atom_id res chain seq x y z
N MET A 1 1.23 1.30 -22.15
CA MET A 1 1.49 1.52 -20.72
C MET A 1 1.39 0.20 -19.95
N LEU A 2 0.26 -0.52 -19.99
CA LEU A 2 0.14 -1.81 -19.26
C LEU A 2 0.96 -2.96 -19.89
N SER A 3 1.23 -2.89 -21.20
CA SER A 3 1.97 -3.90 -21.98
C SER A 3 3.47 -3.98 -21.69
N THR A 4 4.03 -2.99 -21.01
CA THR A 4 5.47 -2.90 -20.65
C THR A 4 5.71 -3.19 -19.17
N LEU A 5 4.69 -3.58 -18.41
CA LEU A 5 4.82 -3.93 -16.99
C LEU A 5 5.26 -5.40 -16.88
N PRO A 6 6.45 -5.68 -16.31
CA PRO A 6 6.80 -7.05 -15.96
C PRO A 6 5.81 -7.60 -14.93
N VAL A 7 5.47 -8.88 -15.04
CA VAL A 7 4.46 -9.55 -14.19
C VAL A 7 4.76 -9.38 -12.71
N GLN A 8 6.04 -9.40 -12.32
CA GLN A 8 6.49 -9.20 -10.94
C GLN A 8 6.12 -7.80 -10.42
N SER A 9 6.41 -6.74 -11.18
CA SER A 9 6.02 -5.38 -10.82
C SER A 9 4.51 -5.21 -10.75
N ALA A 10 3.76 -5.85 -11.66
CA ALA A 10 2.30 -5.83 -11.64
C ALA A 10 1.72 -6.45 -10.35
N ILE A 11 2.25 -7.60 -9.92
CA ILE A 11 1.86 -8.23 -8.65
C ILE A 11 2.21 -7.31 -7.47
N MET A 12 3.38 -6.70 -7.48
CA MET A 12 3.80 -5.83 -6.39
C MET A 12 2.97 -4.55 -6.29
N PHE A 13 2.54 -3.99 -7.42
CA PHE A 13 1.54 -2.92 -7.45
C PHE A 13 0.18 -3.36 -6.89
N ALA A 14 -0.26 -4.58 -7.17
CA ALA A 14 -1.49 -5.12 -6.60
C ALA A 14 -1.38 -5.26 -5.06
N VAL A 15 -0.27 -5.78 -4.56
CA VAL A 15 -0.03 -5.88 -3.10
C VAL A 15 0.04 -4.49 -2.46
N ALA A 16 0.74 -3.55 -3.10
CA ALA A 16 0.80 -2.16 -2.67
C ALA A 16 -0.59 -1.51 -2.61
N ALA A 17 -1.44 -1.74 -3.61
CA ALA A 17 -2.81 -1.25 -3.65
C ALA A 17 -3.65 -1.82 -2.49
N VAL A 18 -3.55 -3.12 -2.21
CA VAL A 18 -4.26 -3.75 -1.08
C VAL A 18 -3.80 -3.15 0.25
N PHE A 19 -2.49 -3.00 0.46
CA PHE A 19 -1.94 -2.43 1.70
C PHE A 19 -2.35 -0.96 1.89
N THR A 20 -2.23 -0.15 0.85
CA THR A 20 -2.61 1.27 0.90
C THR A 20 -4.10 1.46 1.13
N LEU A 21 -4.95 0.70 0.42
CA LEU A 21 -6.41 0.77 0.60
C LEU A 21 -6.84 0.27 1.98
N ALA A 22 -6.29 -0.86 2.45
CA ALA A 22 -6.60 -1.39 3.77
C ALA A 22 -6.13 -0.45 4.89
N GLY A 23 -4.91 0.10 4.78
CA GLY A 23 -4.38 1.08 5.72
C GLY A 23 -5.19 2.37 5.74
N ALA A 24 -5.52 2.93 4.57
CA ALA A 24 -6.37 4.12 4.44
C ALA A 24 -7.78 3.87 5.00
N TRP A 25 -8.35 2.68 4.76
CA TRP A 25 -9.66 2.28 5.28
C TRP A 25 -9.67 2.19 6.80
N LEU A 26 -8.64 1.57 7.40
CA LEU A 26 -8.48 1.52 8.85
C LEU A 26 -8.43 2.94 9.45
N LEU A 27 -7.62 3.82 8.85
CA LEU A 27 -7.49 5.22 9.29
C LEU A 27 -8.78 6.01 9.05
N TRP A 28 -9.54 5.71 8.01
CA TRP A 28 -10.84 6.32 7.78
C TRP A 28 -11.86 5.90 8.85
N GLN A 29 -11.83 4.65 9.32
CA GLN A 29 -12.70 4.18 10.39
C GLN A 29 -12.47 4.91 11.72
N LEU A 30 -11.28 5.48 11.99
CA LEU A 30 -11.05 6.31 13.18
C LEU A 30 -11.95 7.55 13.24
N ARG A 31 -12.58 7.95 12.13
CA ARG A 31 -13.55 9.06 12.12
C ARG A 31 -14.84 8.72 12.87
N ARG A 32 -15.05 7.45 13.23
CA ARG A 32 -16.20 7.00 14.03
C ARG A 32 -15.79 6.75 15.48
N PRO A 33 -16.70 6.90 16.45
CA PRO A 33 -16.42 6.57 17.84
C PRO A 33 -16.13 5.07 17.96
N LEU A 34 -14.93 4.74 18.44
CA LEU A 34 -14.41 3.39 18.62
C LEU A 34 -13.93 3.26 20.07
N SER A 35 -13.94 2.03 20.60
CA SER A 35 -13.34 1.72 21.91
C SER A 35 -11.83 2.02 21.91
N ASP A 36 -11.28 2.47 23.05
CA ASP A 36 -9.87 2.88 23.19
C ASP A 36 -8.86 1.86 22.63
N GLY A 37 -9.05 0.57 22.90
CA GLY A 37 -8.17 -0.49 22.39
C GLY A 37 -8.17 -0.59 20.85
N ARG A 38 -9.30 -0.35 20.19
CA ARG A 38 -9.39 -0.37 18.71
C ARG A 38 -8.78 0.88 18.11
N VAL A 39 -8.90 2.04 18.76
CA VAL A 39 -8.28 3.27 18.29
C VAL A 39 -6.76 3.12 18.23
N TYR A 40 -6.15 2.55 19.27
CA TYR A 40 -4.71 2.28 19.29
C TYR A 40 -4.30 1.33 18.16
N ALA A 41 -4.97 0.18 18.06
CA ALA A 41 -4.65 -0.82 17.04
C ALA A 41 -4.82 -0.26 15.62
N TYR A 42 -5.90 0.46 15.35
CA TYR A 42 -6.15 1.00 14.01
C TYR A 42 -5.18 2.13 13.64
N ARG A 43 -4.70 2.93 14.61
CA ARG A 43 -3.65 3.93 14.36
C ARG A 43 -2.33 3.26 13.98
N MET A 44 -1.87 2.29 14.78
CA MET A 44 -0.61 1.59 14.50
C MET A 44 -0.67 0.82 13.19
N VAL A 45 -1.65 -0.08 13.07
CA VAL A 45 -1.76 -0.95 11.89
C VAL A 45 -2.11 -0.13 10.65
N GLY A 46 -2.95 0.89 10.78
CA GLY A 46 -3.31 1.77 9.66
C GLY A 46 -2.11 2.53 9.11
N VAL A 47 -1.29 3.15 9.98
CA VAL A 47 -0.09 3.88 9.54
C VAL A 47 0.98 2.92 8.99
N MET A 48 1.22 1.79 9.65
CA MET A 48 2.19 0.79 9.19
C MET A 48 1.80 0.17 7.84
N ALA A 49 0.51 -0.14 7.63
CA ALA A 49 0.02 -0.68 6.38
C ALA A 49 0.07 0.36 5.24
N LEU A 50 -0.31 1.61 5.54
CA LEU A 50 -0.26 2.69 4.56
C LEU A 50 1.17 2.99 4.12
N SER A 51 2.11 3.11 5.08
CA SER A 51 3.52 3.36 4.77
C SER A 51 4.14 2.19 3.99
N GLY A 52 3.87 0.95 4.41
CA GLY A 52 4.32 -0.25 3.69
C GLY A 52 3.80 -0.30 2.26
N GLY A 53 2.52 0.04 2.03
CA GLY A 53 1.94 0.12 0.70
C GLY A 53 2.59 1.20 -0.18
N ILE A 54 2.89 2.37 0.37
CA ILE A 54 3.59 3.45 -0.36
C ILE A 54 5.01 3.00 -0.75
N VAL A 55 5.76 2.43 0.18
CA VAL A 55 7.12 1.94 -0.09
C VAL A 55 7.10 0.87 -1.17
N LEU A 56 6.17 -0.10 -1.08
CA LEU A 56 6.01 -1.13 -2.11
C LEU A 56 5.66 -0.54 -3.48
N ALA A 57 4.79 0.48 -3.54
CA ALA A 57 4.48 1.16 -4.78
C ALA A 57 5.71 1.85 -5.39
N MET A 58 6.52 2.52 -4.56
CA MET A 58 7.77 3.14 -5.02
C MET A 58 8.78 2.11 -5.52
N SER A 59 8.95 0.99 -4.81
CA SER A 59 9.82 -0.10 -5.23
C SER A 59 9.33 -0.76 -6.53
N ALA A 60 8.01 -0.91 -6.71
CA ALA A 60 7.42 -1.45 -7.93
C ALA A 60 7.66 -0.52 -9.13
N ALA A 61 7.55 0.79 -8.92
CA ALA A 61 7.87 1.80 -9.92
C ALA A 61 9.34 1.78 -10.32
N ALA A 62 10.25 1.67 -9.34
CA ALA A 62 11.68 1.56 -9.60
C ALA A 62 12.02 0.30 -10.44
N MET A 63 11.45 -0.86 -10.10
CA MET A 63 11.64 -2.08 -10.88
C MET A 63 11.06 -1.97 -12.29
N TRP A 64 9.91 -1.32 -12.45
CA TRP A 64 9.33 -1.08 -13.77
C TRP A 64 10.24 -0.18 -14.62
N GLN A 65 10.80 0.88 -14.02
CA GLN A 65 11.74 1.77 -14.70
C GLN A 65 12.99 1.02 -15.18
N TRP A 66 13.63 0.23 -14.32
CA TRP A 66 14.83 -0.53 -14.71
C TRP A 66 14.54 -1.57 -15.81
N SER A 67 13.34 -2.18 -15.79
CA SER A 67 12.93 -3.12 -16.83
C SER A 67 12.69 -2.46 -18.20
N MET A 68 12.58 -1.13 -18.27
CA MET A 68 12.47 -0.39 -19.54
C MET A 68 13.82 0.05 -20.10
N GLU A 69 14.86 0.08 -19.27
CA GLU A 69 16.22 0.45 -19.66
C GLU A 69 17.06 -0.74 -20.17
N THR A 70 16.51 -1.96 -20.15
CA THR A 70 17.12 -3.19 -20.69
C THR A 70 16.48 -3.58 -22.02
#